data_AF-A0A518J2D9-F1
#
_entry.id   AF-A0A518J2D9-F1
#
_cell.length_a   1.000
_cell.length_b   1.000
_cell.length_c   1.000
_cell.angle_alpha   90.00
_cell.angle_beta   90.00
_cell.angle_gamma   90.00
#
_symmetry.space_group_name_H-M   'P 1'
#
loop_
_entity.id
_entity.type
_entity.pdbx_description
1 polymer ?
#
loop_
_entity_poly.entity_id
_entity_poly.type
_entity_poly.pdbx_seq_one_letter_code
_entity_poly.pdbx_strand_id
1 'polypeptide(L)'
;MRQIAFLVVILLSTCPAPAQQPPDALLSMQSALTNAIDRAGRSVVAIARVRKDLPADAMGDLKFNLPGLGQPLIDPTNPAFVPTEFASGVIVSAAGDVLTNFHVLDDPKQNDYYVWHRGIGSQAVVQATPAEVQAGDPWTDLAILRIENAKDLPAIKMGDATQIRRGMFVISLGNPYAIARDGYPSASMGIVSNLQRAAAAQPDKESRGQAPASEQLHEFGTLIQTDAKLNLGTSGGALVNLQGEMIGLTTSLAAVAGYEQSAGFAIPIDKSMRAAIDQLREGKTPAFGFLGLEPADLPEPQRARGLRGAIVRQVLQGMPAQRAGLRSGDLITKIDGQPIDGAAGLFREMSRRPANAHVQMTLLQGNPLTDDFQSKIVDVTLGKKYLALTKPGYSRFPEPSWRGLRVDHGTALPPGQLFGFSRPREILPVAVISVDPDTPAWNAGLRPGQFVQKVGDKSVPDPDTFYELVKEQTDAVALTIVGPGDREQQISVPTSIQ
;
A
#
# COMPACT_ATOMS: atom_id res chain seq x y z
N MET A 1 1.59 36.14 -92.56
CA MET A 1 1.13 36.78 -91.30
C MET A 1 0.18 35.84 -90.56
N ARG A 2 0.66 35.16 -89.52
CA ARG A 2 -0.04 34.86 -88.25
C ARG A 2 0.88 33.97 -87.38
N GLN A 3 0.92 34.34 -86.10
CA GLN A 3 1.84 33.90 -85.05
C GLN A 3 1.65 32.44 -84.63
N ILE A 4 2.71 31.80 -84.16
CA ILE A 4 2.67 30.94 -82.97
C ILE A 4 3.94 31.23 -82.15
N ALA A 5 3.78 31.94 -81.03
CA ALA A 5 4.83 32.11 -80.03
C ALA A 5 4.81 30.88 -79.11
N PHE A 6 5.91 30.15 -79.03
CA PHE A 6 6.08 29.07 -78.07
C PHE A 6 6.36 29.65 -76.68
N LEU A 7 5.40 29.50 -75.77
CA LEU A 7 5.55 29.79 -74.35
C LEU A 7 6.30 28.62 -73.69
N VAL A 8 7.57 28.84 -73.33
CA VAL A 8 8.35 27.88 -72.53
C VAL A 8 7.94 28.02 -71.08
N VAL A 9 7.14 27.06 -70.58
CA VAL A 9 6.82 26.92 -69.15
C VAL A 9 8.01 26.25 -68.48
N ILE A 10 8.79 27.01 -67.72
CA ILE A 10 9.86 26.48 -66.85
C ILE A 10 9.19 25.94 -65.59
N LEU A 11 8.97 24.63 -65.54
CA LEU A 11 8.60 23.90 -64.32
C LEU A 11 9.81 23.91 -63.38
N LEU A 12 9.84 24.86 -62.45
CA LEU A 12 10.78 24.85 -61.32
C LEU A 12 10.46 23.63 -60.45
N SER A 13 11.23 22.56 -60.65
CA SER A 13 11.21 21.39 -59.77
C SER A 13 11.79 21.82 -58.42
N THR A 14 10.94 22.04 -57.43
CA THR A 14 11.39 22.23 -56.05
C THR A 14 11.94 20.90 -55.56
N CYS A 15 13.26 20.75 -55.59
CA CYS A 15 13.95 19.61 -54.99
C CYS A 15 13.57 19.58 -53.50
N PRO A 16 12.97 18.51 -52.97
CA PRO A 16 12.66 18.44 -51.55
C PRO A 16 13.98 18.54 -50.78
N ALA A 17 14.04 19.46 -49.81
CA ALA A 17 15.20 19.61 -48.96
C ALA A 17 15.53 18.24 -48.30
N PRO A 18 16.81 17.85 -48.22
CA PRO A 18 17.18 16.60 -47.56
C PRO A 18 16.66 16.61 -46.12
N ALA A 19 15.98 15.54 -45.73
CA ALA A 19 15.43 15.40 -44.39
C ALA A 19 16.57 15.55 -43.37
N GLN A 20 16.52 16.61 -42.55
CA GLN A 20 17.48 16.82 -41.48
C GLN A 20 17.33 15.69 -40.45
N GLN A 21 18.45 15.05 -40.11
CA GLN A 21 18.44 14.05 -39.04
C GLN A 21 18.03 14.73 -37.72
N PRO A 22 17.22 14.06 -36.88
CA PRO A 22 16.86 14.60 -35.59
C PRO A 22 18.13 14.77 -34.72
N PRO A 23 18.19 15.80 -33.86
CA PRO A 23 19.30 15.97 -32.92
C PRO A 23 19.57 14.71 -32.08
N ASP A 24 20.85 14.41 -31.82
CA ASP A 24 21.29 13.23 -31.05
C ASP A 24 20.62 13.10 -29.67
N ALA A 25 20.28 14.24 -29.04
CA ALA A 25 19.57 14.28 -27.77
C ALA A 25 18.17 13.65 -27.87
N LEU A 26 17.45 13.85 -28.97
CA LEU A 26 16.12 13.26 -29.18
C LEU A 26 16.21 11.75 -29.42
N LEU A 27 17.21 11.30 -30.19
CA LEU A 27 17.47 9.88 -30.41
C LEU A 27 17.87 9.16 -29.12
N SER A 28 18.65 9.84 -28.26
CA SER A 28 19.04 9.34 -26.94
C SER A 28 17.83 9.21 -26.00
N MET A 29 16.95 10.22 -25.99
CA MET A 29 15.70 10.18 -25.22
C MET A 29 14.77 9.06 -25.70
N GLN A 30 14.59 8.93 -27.02
CA GLN A 30 13.81 7.85 -27.62
C GLN A 30 14.36 6.47 -27.23
N SER A 31 15.69 6.31 -27.25
CA SER A 31 16.35 5.07 -26.85
C SER A 31 16.14 4.76 -25.37
N ALA A 32 16.24 5.76 -24.50
CA ALA A 32 15.98 5.61 -23.06
C ALA A 32 14.54 5.17 -22.79
N LEU A 33 13.56 5.81 -23.45
CA LEU A 33 12.15 5.46 -23.34
C LEU A 33 11.88 4.02 -23.82
N THR A 34 12.38 3.66 -24.99
CA THR A 34 12.18 2.33 -25.58
C THR A 34 12.78 1.24 -24.69
N ASN A 35 14.02 1.45 -24.22
CA ASN A 35 14.69 0.51 -23.33
C ASN A 35 13.97 0.38 -21.97
N ALA A 36 13.46 1.48 -21.41
CA ALA A 36 12.70 1.44 -20.16
C ALA A 36 11.40 0.64 -20.32
N ILE A 37 10.66 0.87 -21.42
CA ILE A 37 9.44 0.13 -21.75
C ILE A 37 9.73 -1.35 -21.96
N ASP A 38 10.74 -1.70 -22.76
CA ASP A 38 11.08 -3.10 -23.04
C ASP A 38 11.54 -3.86 -21.80
N ARG A 39 12.26 -3.18 -20.90
CA ARG A 39 12.76 -3.78 -19.67
C ARG A 39 11.65 -4.01 -18.66
N ALA A 40 10.86 -2.98 -18.36
CA ALA A 40 9.82 -3.04 -17.33
C ALA A 40 8.54 -3.71 -17.84
N GLY A 41 8.21 -3.55 -19.11
CA GLY A 41 6.95 -4.02 -19.69
C GLY A 41 6.80 -5.54 -19.66
N ARG A 42 7.90 -6.30 -19.68
CA ARG A 42 7.91 -7.76 -19.52
C ARG A 42 7.36 -8.21 -18.16
N SER A 43 7.43 -7.35 -17.16
CA SER A 43 6.98 -7.62 -15.80
C SER A 43 5.53 -7.18 -15.57
N VAL A 44 4.90 -6.45 -16.49
CA VAL A 44 3.54 -5.91 -16.31
C VAL A 44 2.52 -6.82 -16.98
N VAL A 45 1.61 -7.36 -16.17
CA VAL A 45 0.65 -8.42 -16.52
C VAL A 45 -0.78 -7.92 -16.44
N ALA A 46 -1.71 -8.59 -17.13
CA ALA A 46 -3.13 -8.39 -16.94
C ALA A 46 -3.67 -9.38 -15.90
N ILE A 47 -4.58 -8.92 -15.06
CA ILE A 47 -5.29 -9.73 -14.06
C ILE A 47 -6.75 -9.79 -14.48
N ALA A 48 -7.29 -11.00 -14.61
CA ALA A 48 -8.71 -11.27 -14.75
C ALA A 48 -9.26 -11.72 -13.39
N ARG A 49 -10.35 -11.09 -12.94
CA ARG A 49 -11.10 -11.51 -11.75
C ARG A 49 -12.40 -12.17 -12.21
N VAL A 50 -12.66 -13.36 -11.70
CA VAL A 50 -13.84 -14.17 -12.07
C VAL A 50 -14.60 -14.50 -10.79
N ARG A 51 -15.86 -14.08 -10.70
CA ARG A 51 -16.70 -14.40 -9.54
C ARG A 51 -17.08 -15.88 -9.53
N LYS A 52 -16.95 -16.53 -8.38
CA LYS A 52 -17.25 -17.97 -8.18
C LYS A 52 -18.74 -18.29 -8.23
N ASP A 53 -19.58 -17.31 -7.89
CA ASP A 53 -21.02 -17.46 -7.74
C ASP A 53 -21.81 -16.99 -8.97
N LEU A 54 -21.15 -16.54 -10.04
CA LEU A 54 -21.83 -16.23 -11.29
C LEU A 54 -22.40 -17.53 -11.86
N PRO A 55 -23.74 -17.64 -11.97
CA PRO A 55 -24.35 -18.72 -12.74
C PRO A 55 -23.78 -18.65 -14.17
N ALA A 56 -23.40 -19.80 -14.74
CA ALA A 56 -22.86 -19.88 -16.11
C ALA A 56 -23.77 -19.18 -17.15
N ASP A 57 -25.05 -19.07 -16.83
CA ASP A 57 -26.15 -18.42 -17.54
C ASP A 57 -26.25 -16.89 -17.31
N ALA A 58 -25.75 -16.32 -16.21
CA ALA A 58 -25.79 -14.87 -15.96
C ALA A 58 -24.82 -14.07 -16.84
N MET A 59 -23.80 -14.72 -17.41
CA MET A 59 -22.93 -14.12 -18.44
C MET A 59 -23.54 -14.21 -19.86
N GLY A 60 -24.61 -14.98 -20.04
CA GLY A 60 -25.34 -15.11 -21.31
C GLY A 60 -26.28 -13.94 -21.62
N ASP A 61 -26.55 -13.06 -20.65
CA ASP A 61 -27.51 -11.96 -20.80
C ASP A 61 -26.87 -10.59 -21.13
N LEU A 62 -25.54 -10.48 -21.17
CA LEU A 62 -24.87 -9.41 -21.93
C LEU A 62 -24.89 -9.76 -23.42
N LYS A 63 -26.08 -9.75 -24.02
CA LYS A 63 -26.27 -9.86 -25.47
C LYS A 63 -25.74 -8.60 -26.15
N PHE A 64 -24.43 -8.50 -26.33
CA PHE A 64 -23.87 -7.80 -27.49
C PHE A 64 -24.24 -8.62 -28.74
N ASN A 65 -25.48 -8.48 -29.19
CA ASN A 65 -26.02 -9.08 -30.42
C ASN A 65 -25.36 -8.45 -31.66
N LEU A 66 -24.06 -8.69 -31.86
CA LEU A 66 -23.39 -8.51 -33.14
C LEU A 66 -23.41 -9.86 -33.89
N PRO A 67 -24.02 -9.93 -35.09
CA PRO A 67 -24.03 -11.16 -35.88
C PRO A 67 -22.59 -11.63 -36.18
N GLY A 68 -22.23 -12.83 -35.74
CA GLY A 68 -20.94 -13.48 -36.05
C GLY A 68 -19.99 -13.76 -34.87
N LEU A 69 -20.31 -13.30 -33.65
CA LEU A 69 -19.58 -13.69 -32.43
C LEU A 69 -20.28 -14.91 -31.79
N GLY A 70 -19.54 -15.99 -31.59
CA GLY A 70 -20.03 -17.21 -30.95
C GLY A 70 -20.45 -17.02 -29.49
N GLN A 71 -20.92 -18.09 -28.84
CA GLN A 71 -21.29 -18.06 -27.42
C GLN A 71 -20.13 -17.51 -26.55
N PRO A 72 -20.42 -16.75 -25.48
CA PRO A 72 -19.39 -16.27 -24.58
C PRO A 72 -18.59 -17.46 -24.04
N LEU A 73 -17.28 -17.43 -24.26
CA LEU A 73 -16.36 -18.43 -23.73
C LEU A 73 -16.37 -18.31 -22.20
N ILE A 74 -16.58 -19.43 -21.52
CA ILE A 74 -16.70 -19.49 -20.04
C ILE A 74 -15.33 -19.81 -19.39
N ASP A 75 -14.41 -20.40 -20.15
CA ASP A 75 -13.09 -20.82 -19.66
C ASP A 75 -12.10 -19.63 -19.60
N PRO A 76 -11.67 -19.17 -18.41
CA PRO A 76 -10.76 -18.04 -18.27
C PRO A 76 -9.34 -18.33 -18.76
N THR A 77 -9.00 -19.58 -19.03
CA THR A 77 -7.70 -20.00 -19.58
C THR A 77 -7.66 -19.96 -21.11
N ASN A 78 -8.82 -19.80 -21.76
CA ASN A 78 -8.90 -19.72 -23.21
C ASN A 78 -8.36 -18.36 -23.72
N PRO A 79 -7.42 -18.33 -24.69
CA PRO A 79 -6.90 -17.10 -25.30
C PRO A 79 -7.96 -16.12 -25.83
N ALA A 80 -9.15 -16.61 -26.18
CA ALA A 80 -10.27 -15.80 -26.69
C ALA A 80 -11.28 -15.40 -25.61
N PHE A 81 -11.08 -15.80 -24.34
CA PHE A 81 -11.86 -15.32 -23.22
C PHE A 81 -11.78 -13.79 -23.13
N VAL A 82 -12.82 -13.14 -22.59
CA VAL A 82 -12.78 -11.71 -22.27
C VAL A 82 -13.44 -11.52 -20.91
N PRO A 83 -12.67 -11.26 -19.83
CA PRO A 83 -13.22 -11.01 -18.52
C PRO A 83 -13.97 -9.68 -18.50
N THR A 84 -15.07 -9.65 -17.76
CA THR A 84 -15.80 -8.42 -17.45
C THR A 84 -15.11 -7.59 -16.37
N GLU A 85 -14.25 -8.22 -15.56
CA GLU A 85 -13.54 -7.58 -14.45
C GLU A 85 -12.04 -7.82 -14.61
N PHE A 86 -11.28 -6.76 -14.84
CA PHE A 86 -9.85 -6.83 -15.12
C PHE A 86 -9.06 -5.66 -14.56
N ALA A 87 -7.78 -5.89 -14.32
CA ALA A 87 -6.82 -4.92 -13.82
C ALA A 87 -5.41 -5.22 -14.34
N SER A 88 -4.43 -4.44 -13.90
CA SER A 88 -3.01 -4.68 -14.14
C SER A 88 -2.35 -5.25 -12.88
N GLY A 89 -1.21 -5.90 -13.08
CA GLY A 89 -0.30 -6.31 -12.02
C GLY A 89 1.15 -6.17 -12.45
N VAL A 90 2.07 -6.26 -11.50
CA VAL A 90 3.51 -6.22 -11.75
C VAL A 90 4.17 -7.44 -11.10
N ILE A 91 4.87 -8.25 -11.89
CA ILE A 91 5.68 -9.36 -11.40
C ILE A 91 6.84 -8.79 -10.59
N VAL A 92 6.91 -9.13 -9.29
CA VAL A 92 7.93 -8.66 -8.34
C VAL A 92 8.86 -9.77 -7.88
N SER A 93 8.62 -11.03 -8.27
CA SER A 93 9.55 -12.14 -8.01
C SER A 93 9.55 -13.17 -9.12
N ALA A 94 10.68 -13.86 -9.29
CA ALA A 94 10.83 -14.96 -10.25
C ALA A 94 9.93 -16.16 -9.93
N ALA A 95 9.45 -16.28 -8.68
CA ALA A 95 8.49 -17.30 -8.24
C ALA A 95 7.03 -16.97 -8.64
N GLY A 96 6.79 -15.83 -9.30
CA GLY A 96 5.47 -15.45 -9.78
C GLY A 96 4.64 -14.63 -8.81
N ASP A 97 5.27 -13.90 -7.89
CA ASP A 97 4.59 -12.87 -7.10
C ASP A 97 4.18 -11.71 -7.99
N VAL A 98 2.90 -11.36 -7.99
CA VAL A 98 2.32 -10.24 -8.73
C VAL A 98 1.78 -9.22 -7.74
N LEU A 99 2.39 -8.04 -7.71
CA LEU A 99 1.92 -6.88 -6.99
C LEU A 99 0.78 -6.22 -7.75
N THR A 100 -0.32 -5.94 -7.06
CA THR A 100 -1.46 -5.17 -7.56
C THR A 100 -2.08 -4.36 -6.41
N ASN A 101 -3.19 -3.67 -6.67
CA ASN A 101 -3.91 -2.96 -5.63
C ASN A 101 -4.83 -3.88 -4.81
N PHE A 102 -5.06 -3.55 -3.55
CA PHE A 102 -6.00 -4.31 -2.72
C PHE A 102 -7.43 -4.24 -3.26
N HIS A 103 -7.87 -3.06 -3.71
CA HIS A 103 -9.22 -2.89 -4.25
C HIS A 103 -9.49 -3.71 -5.53
N VAL A 104 -8.45 -4.17 -6.24
CA VAL A 104 -8.57 -5.08 -7.39
C VAL A 104 -9.07 -6.47 -6.95
N LEU A 105 -8.79 -6.88 -5.71
CA LEU A 105 -9.21 -8.19 -5.21
C LEU A 105 -10.71 -8.27 -4.96
N ASP A 106 -11.32 -7.20 -4.44
CA ASP A 106 -12.64 -7.22 -3.78
C ASP A 106 -12.72 -8.27 -2.65
N ASP A 107 -13.51 -9.36 -2.78
CA ASP A 107 -13.49 -10.47 -1.81
C ASP A 107 -12.79 -11.71 -2.39
N PRO A 108 -11.56 -12.03 -1.95
CA PRO A 108 -10.84 -13.24 -2.36
C PRO A 108 -11.60 -14.56 -2.14
N LYS A 109 -12.57 -14.61 -1.22
CA LYS A 109 -13.35 -15.82 -0.98
C LYS A 109 -14.37 -16.06 -2.10
N GLN A 110 -14.87 -15.00 -2.72
CA GLN A 110 -15.91 -15.03 -3.75
C GLN A 110 -15.34 -14.95 -5.18
N ASN A 111 -14.02 -14.78 -5.33
CA ASN A 111 -13.39 -14.57 -6.62
C ASN A 111 -12.23 -15.55 -6.86
N ASP A 112 -12.08 -15.95 -8.12
CA ASP A 112 -10.89 -16.60 -8.66
C ASP A 112 -10.11 -15.59 -9.51
N TYR A 113 -8.80 -15.75 -9.58
CA TYR A 113 -7.91 -14.83 -10.28
C TYR A 113 -7.08 -15.57 -11.31
N TYR A 114 -6.97 -14.99 -12.49
CA TYR A 114 -6.16 -15.50 -13.58
C TYR A 114 -5.23 -14.39 -14.05
N VAL A 115 -3.93 -14.69 -14.10
CA VAL A 115 -2.92 -13.74 -14.56
C VAL A 115 -2.51 -14.10 -15.97
N TRP A 116 -2.58 -13.11 -16.86
CA TRP A 116 -2.12 -13.20 -18.23
C TRP A 116 -0.69 -12.69 -18.29
N HIS A 117 0.24 -13.63 -18.42
CA HIS A 117 1.67 -13.37 -18.42
C HIS A 117 2.33 -14.05 -19.60
N ARG A 118 3.58 -13.63 -19.86
CA ARG A 118 4.42 -14.19 -20.90
C ARG A 118 5.60 -14.91 -20.25
N GLY A 119 5.85 -16.14 -20.66
CA GLY A 119 7.06 -16.88 -20.28
C GLY A 119 8.35 -16.23 -20.80
N ILE A 120 9.50 -16.81 -20.45
CA ILE A 120 10.79 -16.38 -20.99
C ILE A 120 11.03 -17.00 -22.38
N GLY A 121 11.43 -16.18 -23.36
CA GLY A 121 11.94 -16.63 -24.66
C GLY A 121 11.23 -16.02 -25.88
N SER A 122 11.87 -16.12 -27.05
CA SER A 122 11.36 -15.57 -28.32
C SER A 122 10.05 -16.24 -28.79
N GLN A 123 9.73 -17.43 -28.30
CA GLN A 123 8.50 -18.17 -28.59
C GLN A 123 7.46 -18.14 -27.45
N ALA A 124 7.68 -17.33 -26.40
CA ALA A 124 6.75 -17.28 -25.28
C ALA A 124 5.38 -16.73 -25.70
N VAL A 125 4.35 -17.56 -25.55
CA VAL A 125 2.95 -17.23 -25.79
C VAL A 125 2.35 -16.64 -24.52
N VAL A 126 1.38 -15.73 -24.68
CA VAL A 126 0.59 -15.20 -23.57
C VAL A 126 -0.38 -16.28 -23.13
N GLN A 127 -0.39 -16.59 -21.84
CA GLN A 127 -1.31 -17.56 -21.27
C GLN A 127 -1.94 -17.01 -19.99
N ALA A 128 -3.20 -17.36 -19.74
CA ALA A 128 -3.80 -17.18 -18.43
C ALA A 128 -3.36 -18.32 -17.52
N THR A 129 -2.95 -18.00 -16.29
CA THR A 129 -2.64 -19.00 -15.27
C THR A 129 -3.38 -18.64 -13.99
N PRO A 130 -4.02 -19.62 -13.30
CA PRO A 130 -4.62 -19.38 -12.00
C PRO A 130 -3.62 -18.75 -11.03
N ALA A 131 -4.11 -17.90 -10.15
CA ALA A 131 -3.30 -17.26 -9.14
C ALA A 131 -4.02 -17.22 -7.78
N GLU A 132 -3.26 -17.52 -6.73
CA GLU A 132 -3.74 -17.47 -5.35
C GLU A 132 -3.41 -16.11 -4.72
N VAL A 133 -4.37 -15.52 -4.00
CA VAL A 133 -4.09 -14.37 -3.14
C VAL A 133 -3.17 -14.82 -2.00
N GLN A 134 -2.03 -14.15 -1.83
CA GLN A 134 -1.11 -14.40 -0.71
C GLN A 134 -1.45 -13.50 0.47
N ALA A 135 -1.60 -12.21 0.23
CA ALA A 135 -2.05 -11.25 1.21
C ALA A 135 -2.53 -9.97 0.52
N GLY A 136 -3.30 -9.17 1.25
CA GLY A 136 -3.78 -7.87 0.80
C GLY A 136 -4.01 -6.94 2.00
N ASP A 137 -3.51 -5.71 1.89
CA ASP A 137 -3.59 -4.70 2.92
C ASP A 137 -4.42 -3.49 2.48
N PRO A 138 -5.57 -3.23 3.11
CA PRO A 138 -6.42 -2.09 2.77
C PRO A 138 -5.82 -0.76 3.18
N TRP A 139 -4.90 -0.71 4.15
CA TRP A 139 -4.26 0.55 4.56
C TRP A 139 -3.39 1.11 3.44
N THR A 140 -2.52 0.29 2.87
CA THR A 140 -1.65 0.69 1.75
C THR A 140 -2.28 0.56 0.37
N ASP A 141 -3.45 -0.10 0.28
CA ASP A 141 -4.08 -0.53 -0.98
C ASP A 141 -3.14 -1.40 -1.84
N LEU A 142 -2.36 -2.28 -1.20
CA LEU A 142 -1.45 -3.22 -1.86
C LEU A 142 -1.90 -4.67 -1.67
N ALA A 143 -1.67 -5.50 -2.68
CA ALA A 143 -1.93 -6.93 -2.64
C ALA A 143 -0.90 -7.74 -3.43
N ILE A 144 -0.70 -8.98 -3.01
CA ILE A 144 0.13 -9.96 -3.73
C ILE A 144 -0.74 -11.15 -4.15
N LEU A 145 -0.76 -11.40 -5.46
CA LEU A 145 -1.17 -12.68 -6.04
C LEU A 145 0.06 -13.53 -6.31
N ARG A 146 -0.06 -14.85 -6.31
CA ARG A 146 0.99 -15.77 -6.77
C ARG A 146 0.46 -16.63 -7.89
N ILE A 147 1.14 -16.56 -9.03
CA ILE A 147 0.84 -17.39 -10.20
C ILE A 147 1.19 -18.84 -9.87
N GLU A 148 0.25 -19.75 -10.08
CA GLU A 148 0.46 -21.16 -9.82
C GLU A 148 1.52 -21.76 -10.75
N ASN A 149 2.39 -22.59 -10.20
CA ASN A 149 3.43 -23.33 -10.92
C ASN A 149 4.40 -22.46 -11.75
N ALA A 150 4.44 -21.15 -11.50
CA ALA A 150 5.34 -20.23 -12.20
C ALA A 150 6.78 -20.34 -11.70
N LYS A 151 7.72 -20.25 -12.64
CA LYS A 151 9.16 -20.17 -12.38
C LYS A 151 9.81 -19.25 -13.40
N ASP A 152 10.92 -18.65 -13.00
CA ASP A 152 11.75 -17.81 -13.86
C ASP A 152 10.95 -16.67 -14.51
N LEU A 153 10.02 -16.03 -13.81
CA LEU A 153 9.30 -14.88 -14.36
C LEU A 153 10.15 -13.59 -14.30
N PRO A 154 10.00 -12.68 -15.27
CA PRO A 154 10.78 -11.44 -15.32
C PRO A 154 10.31 -10.45 -14.24
N ALA A 155 10.92 -10.49 -13.06
CA ALA A 155 10.61 -9.56 -11.97
C ALA A 155 11.09 -8.13 -12.29
N ILE A 156 10.24 -7.15 -11.98
CA ILE A 156 10.59 -5.74 -12.16
C ILE A 156 11.67 -5.32 -11.16
N LYS A 157 12.57 -4.42 -11.58
CA LYS A 157 13.49 -3.77 -10.65
C LYS A 157 12.74 -2.63 -9.93
N MET A 158 12.67 -2.69 -8.61
CA MET A 158 12.12 -1.59 -7.80
C MET A 158 13.15 -0.46 -7.64
N GLY A 159 12.74 0.77 -7.97
CA GLY A 159 13.49 2.00 -7.72
C GLY A 159 13.20 2.57 -6.33
N ASP A 160 13.62 3.80 -6.06
CA ASP A 160 13.41 4.49 -4.79
C ASP A 160 12.63 5.80 -4.99
N ALA A 161 11.37 5.81 -4.57
CA ALA A 161 10.48 6.95 -4.66
C ALA A 161 10.90 8.14 -3.77
N THR A 162 11.88 8.01 -2.87
CA THR A 162 12.38 9.16 -2.09
C THR A 162 13.26 10.10 -2.93
N GLN A 163 13.77 9.62 -4.07
CA GLN A 163 14.66 10.38 -4.95
C GLN A 163 13.92 11.14 -6.06
N ILE A 164 12.61 10.97 -6.17
CA ILE A 164 11.82 11.58 -7.24
C ILE A 164 11.60 13.07 -6.98
N ARG A 165 11.54 13.85 -8.05
CA ARG A 165 11.29 15.29 -8.01
C ARG A 165 10.28 15.67 -9.09
N ARG A 166 9.56 16.76 -8.86
CA ARG A 166 8.67 17.35 -9.87
C ARG A 166 9.44 17.63 -11.16
N GLY A 167 8.83 17.34 -12.30
CA GLY A 167 9.42 17.50 -13.63
C GLY A 167 10.26 16.32 -14.11
N MET A 168 10.50 15.29 -13.28
CA MET A 168 11.15 14.06 -13.76
C MET A 168 10.25 13.32 -14.76
N PHE A 169 10.81 12.88 -15.89
CA PHE A 169 10.11 12.01 -16.82
C PHE A 169 9.80 10.66 -16.20
N VAL A 170 8.60 10.17 -16.47
CA VAL A 170 8.10 8.87 -16.02
C VAL A 170 7.32 8.21 -17.13
N ILE A 171 7.22 6.88 -17.04
CA ILE A 171 6.43 6.07 -17.97
C ILE A 171 5.46 5.24 -17.13
N SER A 172 4.18 5.38 -17.41
CA SER A 172 3.15 4.47 -16.90
C SER A 172 3.03 3.28 -17.83
N LEU A 173 3.03 2.08 -17.25
CA LEU A 173 2.83 0.81 -17.92
C LEU A 173 1.64 0.11 -17.27
N GLY A 174 0.58 -0.11 -18.05
CA GLY A 174 -0.61 -0.83 -17.62
C GLY A 174 -1.04 -1.83 -18.67
N ASN A 175 -1.55 -2.97 -18.24
CA ASN A 175 -1.99 -4.05 -19.11
C ASN A 175 -3.48 -4.34 -18.88
N PRO A 176 -4.39 -3.44 -19.31
CA PRO A 176 -5.82 -3.72 -19.26
C PRO A 176 -6.19 -4.73 -20.34
N TYR A 177 -6.99 -5.74 -19.96
CA TYR A 177 -7.34 -6.88 -20.82
C TYR A 177 -7.87 -6.50 -22.22
N ALA A 178 -8.72 -5.48 -22.30
CA ALA A 178 -9.39 -5.10 -23.54
C ALA A 178 -8.45 -4.47 -24.60
N ILE A 179 -7.29 -3.96 -24.20
CA ILE A 179 -6.35 -3.24 -25.10
C ILE A 179 -5.20 -4.14 -25.54
N ALA A 180 -4.73 -5.00 -24.65
CA ALA A 180 -3.46 -5.70 -24.77
C ALA A 180 -3.61 -7.19 -25.08
N ARG A 181 -4.53 -7.59 -25.98
CA ARG A 181 -4.74 -9.02 -26.31
C ARG A 181 -3.46 -9.77 -26.75
N ASP A 182 -2.40 -9.03 -27.06
CA ASP A 182 -1.05 -9.50 -27.38
C ASP A 182 -0.12 -9.69 -26.15
N GLY A 183 -0.62 -9.40 -24.94
CA GLY A 183 0.07 -9.48 -23.66
C GLY A 183 1.04 -8.34 -23.37
N TYR A 184 1.11 -7.31 -24.23
CA TYR A 184 2.01 -6.17 -24.00
C TYR A 184 1.31 -5.04 -23.23
N PRO A 185 1.95 -4.46 -22.21
CA PRO A 185 1.39 -3.31 -21.53
C PRO A 185 1.32 -2.11 -22.47
N SER A 186 0.23 -1.35 -22.35
CA SER A 186 0.15 0.00 -22.89
C SER A 186 1.09 0.92 -22.11
N ALA A 187 1.91 1.67 -22.84
CA ALA A 187 2.83 2.65 -22.28
C ALA A 187 2.30 4.08 -22.49
N SER A 188 2.45 4.93 -21.47
CA SER A 188 2.20 6.37 -21.55
C SER A 188 3.32 7.13 -20.85
N MET A 189 3.97 8.05 -21.56
CA MET A 189 4.97 8.95 -20.98
C MET A 189 4.31 10.17 -20.36
N GLY A 190 4.86 10.64 -19.26
CA GLY A 190 4.54 11.93 -18.64
C GLY A 190 5.70 12.41 -17.77
N ILE A 191 5.38 13.28 -16.82
CA ILE A 191 6.27 13.75 -15.77
C ILE A 191 5.67 13.49 -14.39
N VAL A 192 6.52 13.58 -13.37
CA VAL A 192 6.06 13.80 -11.99
C VAL A 192 5.51 15.22 -11.91
N SER A 193 4.19 15.37 -11.93
CA SER A 193 3.52 16.67 -11.82
C SER A 193 3.57 17.19 -10.38
N ASN A 194 3.37 16.29 -9.40
CA ASN A 194 3.38 16.65 -7.99
C ASN A 194 3.71 15.45 -7.09
N LEU A 195 3.98 15.72 -5.82
CA LEU A 195 4.26 14.74 -4.78
C LEU A 195 3.38 15.01 -3.56
N GLN A 196 3.23 13.99 -2.72
CA GLN A 196 2.51 14.07 -1.46
C GLN A 196 1.05 14.51 -1.63
N ARG A 197 0.38 13.95 -2.64
CA ARG A 197 -1.03 14.27 -2.95
C ARG A 197 -1.97 13.30 -2.25
N ALA A 198 -3.05 13.85 -1.74
CA ALA A 198 -4.11 13.07 -1.13
C ALA A 198 -5.08 12.65 -2.24
N ALA A 199 -5.54 11.40 -2.21
CA ALA A 199 -6.75 11.07 -2.95
C ALA A 199 -7.92 11.85 -2.35
N ALA A 200 -8.87 12.27 -3.19
CA ALA A 200 -10.13 12.78 -2.67
C ALA A 200 -10.81 11.67 -1.87
N ALA A 201 -11.30 11.99 -0.66
CA ALA A 201 -12.16 11.09 0.09
C ALA A 201 -13.31 10.66 -0.83
N GLN A 202 -13.53 9.35 -0.98
CA GLN A 202 -14.69 8.89 -1.74
C GLN A 202 -15.93 9.37 -0.97
N PRO A 203 -16.85 10.14 -1.58
CA PRO A 203 -18.09 10.48 -0.92
C PRO A 203 -18.81 9.16 -0.64
N ASP A 204 -18.97 8.86 0.64
CA ASP A 204 -19.51 7.63 1.17
C ASP A 204 -20.77 7.25 0.37
N LYS A 205 -20.70 6.16 -0.40
CA LYS A 205 -21.92 5.44 -0.76
C LYS A 205 -22.44 4.84 0.55
N GLU A 206 -23.37 5.56 1.17
CA GLU A 206 -24.13 5.18 2.35
C GLU A 206 -23.36 5.20 3.68
N SER A 207 -23.27 6.38 4.30
CA SER A 207 -23.28 6.47 5.76
C SER A 207 -24.06 7.69 6.23
N ARG A 208 -25.39 7.52 6.26
CA ARG A 208 -26.23 8.12 7.30
C ARG A 208 -25.82 7.50 8.65
N GLY A 209 -24.76 8.02 9.25
CA GLY A 209 -24.39 7.75 10.65
C GLY A 209 -23.13 6.90 10.88
N GLN A 210 -22.17 7.52 11.57
CA GLN A 210 -21.21 6.92 12.52
C GLN A 210 -20.27 5.78 12.08
N ALA A 211 -20.06 5.50 10.79
CA ALA A 211 -18.87 4.75 10.37
C ALA A 211 -17.67 5.72 10.22
N PRO A 212 -16.47 5.40 10.74
CA PRO A 212 -15.29 6.22 10.43
C PRO A 212 -15.03 6.18 8.92
N ALA A 213 -14.73 7.35 8.34
CA ALA A 213 -14.23 7.46 6.98
C ALA A 213 -13.07 6.47 6.80
N SER A 214 -13.07 5.71 5.70
CA SER A 214 -12.08 4.66 5.48
C SER A 214 -10.66 5.24 5.53
N GLU A 215 -9.92 5.06 6.63
CA GLU A 215 -8.57 5.59 6.71
C GLU A 215 -7.67 4.76 5.76
N GLN A 216 -7.50 5.18 4.51
CA GLN A 216 -6.49 4.60 3.61
C GLN A 216 -5.28 5.54 3.58
N LEU A 217 -4.07 4.98 3.48
CA LEU A 217 -2.81 5.74 3.55
C LEU A 217 -2.74 6.86 2.49
N HIS A 218 -3.39 6.66 1.34
CA HIS A 218 -3.40 7.62 0.25
C HIS A 218 -4.30 8.85 0.48
N GLU A 219 -5.22 8.80 1.44
CA GLU A 219 -6.04 9.96 1.85
C GLU A 219 -5.20 11.01 2.60
N PHE A 220 -4.01 10.64 3.06
CA PHE A 220 -3.13 11.50 3.89
C PHE A 220 -2.00 12.17 3.11
N GLY A 221 -2.14 12.31 1.79
CA GLY A 221 -1.14 13.03 1.03
C GLY A 221 0.10 12.22 0.71
N THR A 222 -0.03 10.93 0.35
CA THR A 222 1.13 10.06 0.14
C THR A 222 1.43 9.78 -1.33
N LEU A 223 0.53 10.11 -2.25
CA LEU A 223 0.62 9.72 -3.66
C LEU A 223 1.59 10.57 -4.47
N ILE A 224 2.15 9.95 -5.51
CA ILE A 224 2.80 10.61 -6.65
C ILE A 224 1.69 11.03 -7.62
N GLN A 225 1.74 12.26 -8.10
CA GLN A 225 0.87 12.75 -9.17
C GLN A 225 1.66 12.84 -10.47
N THR A 226 1.07 12.37 -11.56
CA THR A 226 1.65 12.40 -12.91
C THR A 226 0.60 12.83 -13.93
N ASP A 227 1.05 13.37 -15.05
CA ASP A 227 0.23 13.65 -16.23
C ASP A 227 0.32 12.53 -17.28
N ALA A 228 1.04 11.45 -16.99
CA ALA A 228 0.97 10.22 -17.78
C ALA A 228 -0.47 9.68 -17.75
N LYS A 229 -0.98 9.25 -18.90
CA LYS A 229 -2.37 8.81 -19.05
C LYS A 229 -2.59 7.47 -18.34
N LEU A 230 -3.49 7.47 -17.36
CA LEU A 230 -3.95 6.27 -16.65
C LEU A 230 -5.41 5.98 -17.06
N ASN A 231 -5.65 4.86 -17.72
CA ASN A 231 -7.00 4.46 -18.15
C ASN A 231 -7.63 3.49 -17.14
N LEU A 232 -8.93 3.19 -17.30
CA LEU A 232 -9.56 2.10 -16.56
C LEU A 232 -8.81 0.78 -16.80
N GLY A 233 -8.63 0.01 -15.73
CA GLY A 233 -7.89 -1.25 -15.75
C GLY A 233 -6.36 -1.12 -15.64
N THR A 234 -5.81 0.09 -15.54
CA THR A 234 -4.37 0.28 -15.25
C THR A 234 -4.05 0.32 -13.76
N SER A 235 -5.04 0.17 -12.87
CA SER A 235 -4.78 -0.04 -11.43
C SER A 235 -3.94 -1.30 -11.25
N GLY A 236 -2.90 -1.20 -10.41
CA GLY A 236 -1.91 -2.25 -10.19
C GLY A 236 -0.79 -2.28 -11.23
N GLY A 237 -0.75 -1.33 -12.16
CA GLY A 237 0.34 -1.17 -13.14
C GLY A 237 1.59 -0.47 -12.56
N ALA A 238 2.63 -0.34 -13.37
CA ALA A 238 3.91 0.24 -12.96
C ALA A 238 4.07 1.69 -13.43
N LEU A 239 4.48 2.59 -12.52
CA LEU A 239 5.08 3.87 -12.87
C LEU A 239 6.60 3.73 -12.77
N VAL A 240 7.31 3.91 -13.88
CA VAL A 240 8.76 3.68 -13.97
C VAL A 240 9.54 4.93 -14.35
N ASN A 241 10.80 5.01 -13.91
CA ASN A 241 11.75 6.02 -14.38
C ASN A 241 12.36 5.63 -15.74
N LEU A 242 13.19 6.50 -16.33
CA LEU A 242 13.86 6.24 -17.61
C LEU A 242 14.91 5.09 -17.56
N GLN A 243 15.22 4.56 -16.39
CA GLN A 243 16.06 3.37 -16.21
C GLN A 243 15.24 2.06 -16.24
N GLY A 244 13.92 2.15 -16.31
CA GLY A 244 12.99 1.03 -16.23
C GLY A 244 12.81 0.50 -14.81
N GLU A 245 13.07 1.33 -13.79
CA GLU A 245 12.89 0.98 -12.39
C GLU A 245 11.52 1.49 -11.90
N MET A 246 10.77 0.63 -11.22
CA MET A 246 9.45 0.97 -10.69
C MET A 246 9.56 1.90 -9.48
N ILE A 247 9.03 3.11 -9.61
CA ILE A 247 8.97 4.13 -8.55
C ILE A 247 7.56 4.29 -7.97
N GLY A 248 6.54 3.72 -8.59
CA GLY A 248 5.18 3.74 -8.08
C GLY A 248 4.30 2.62 -8.64
N LEU A 249 3.26 2.26 -7.90
CA LEU A 249 2.16 1.39 -8.34
C LEU A 249 0.96 2.27 -8.74
N THR A 250 0.53 2.22 -9.99
CA THR A 250 -0.54 3.09 -10.50
C THR A 250 -1.89 2.72 -9.88
N THR A 251 -2.69 3.73 -9.54
CA THR A 251 -4.03 3.54 -8.96
C THR A 251 -5.05 4.43 -9.66
N SER A 252 -6.21 3.86 -9.99
CA SER A 252 -7.32 4.57 -10.64
C SER A 252 -8.28 5.20 -9.62
N LEU A 253 -8.02 5.08 -8.31
CA LEU A 253 -8.91 5.57 -7.25
C LEU A 253 -9.26 7.06 -7.37
N ALA A 254 -8.32 7.88 -7.86
CA ALA A 254 -8.55 9.32 -8.03
C ALA A 254 -9.33 9.68 -9.30
N ALA A 255 -9.38 8.81 -10.32
CA ALA A 255 -10.10 9.09 -11.57
C ALA A 255 -11.64 8.99 -11.41
N VAL A 256 -12.12 8.38 -10.32
CA VAL A 256 -13.55 8.08 -10.10
C VAL A 256 -14.31 9.25 -9.45
N ALA A 257 -13.65 10.08 -8.65
CA ALA A 257 -14.23 11.32 -8.15
C ALA A 257 -13.79 12.45 -9.09
N GLY A 258 -14.70 13.31 -9.56
CA GLY A 258 -14.43 14.40 -10.53
C GLY A 258 -13.43 15.49 -10.10
N TYR A 259 -12.50 15.18 -9.19
CA TYR A 259 -11.32 15.95 -8.85
C TYR A 259 -10.20 15.72 -9.87
N GLU A 260 -9.70 16.81 -10.47
CA GLU A 260 -8.49 16.85 -11.29
C GLU A 260 -8.43 15.75 -12.39
N GLN A 261 -9.47 15.67 -13.24
CA GLN A 261 -9.67 14.63 -14.27
C GLN A 261 -8.47 14.35 -15.21
N SER A 262 -7.51 15.27 -15.29
CA SER A 262 -6.31 15.15 -16.12
C SER A 262 -5.11 14.53 -15.40
N ALA A 263 -5.22 14.22 -14.10
CA ALA A 263 -4.11 13.73 -13.28
C ALA A 263 -4.18 12.22 -13.01
N GLY A 264 -3.06 11.53 -13.22
CA GLY A 264 -2.83 10.17 -12.77
C GLY A 264 -2.15 10.12 -11.40
N PHE A 265 -2.38 9.04 -10.65
CA PHE A 265 -1.78 8.84 -9.34
C PHE A 265 -1.11 7.47 -9.20
N ALA A 266 -0.05 7.43 -8.39
CA ALA A 266 0.65 6.21 -8.04
C ALA A 266 1.05 6.18 -6.56
N ILE A 267 0.96 5.00 -5.95
CA ILE A 267 1.47 4.72 -4.61
C ILE A 267 3.00 4.62 -4.71
N PRO A 268 3.78 5.43 -3.98
CA PRO A 268 5.23 5.45 -4.10
C PRO A 268 5.88 4.14 -3.63
N ILE A 269 6.87 3.64 -4.38
CA ILE A 269 7.73 2.52 -3.96
C ILE A 269 8.97 3.07 -3.26
N ASP A 270 8.87 3.26 -1.95
CA ASP A 270 10.00 3.61 -1.08
C ASP A 270 10.45 2.41 -0.23
N LYS A 271 11.44 2.60 0.65
CA LYS A 271 11.96 1.53 1.52
C LYS A 271 10.86 0.88 2.38
N SER A 272 9.91 1.65 2.90
CA SER A 272 8.88 1.11 3.78
C SER A 272 7.82 0.35 3.01
N MET A 273 7.41 0.86 1.86
CA MET A 273 6.48 0.18 0.96
C MET A 273 7.07 -1.12 0.41
N ARG A 274 8.39 -1.17 0.15
CA ARG A 274 9.08 -2.43 -0.17
C ARG A 274 9.02 -3.45 0.97
N ALA A 275 9.23 -3.01 2.22
CA ALA A 275 9.09 -3.90 3.38
C ALA A 275 7.66 -4.42 3.55
N ALA A 276 6.64 -3.58 3.29
CA ALA A 276 5.25 -4.00 3.26
C ALA A 276 4.99 -5.05 2.17
N ILE A 277 5.53 -4.84 0.96
CA ILE A 277 5.44 -5.80 -0.15
C ILE A 277 6.08 -7.14 0.24
N ASP A 278 7.25 -7.14 0.89
CA ASP A 278 7.91 -8.37 1.33
C ASP A 278 7.06 -9.14 2.34
N GLN A 279 6.42 -8.47 3.32
CA GLN A 279 5.48 -9.12 4.23
C GLN A 279 4.26 -9.70 3.51
N LEU A 280 3.69 -8.98 2.54
CA LEU A 280 2.58 -9.47 1.73
C LEU A 280 2.97 -10.71 0.91
N ARG A 281 4.21 -10.76 0.39
CA ARG A 281 4.74 -11.93 -0.33
C ARG A 281 4.89 -13.15 0.58
N GLU A 282 5.23 -12.93 1.85
CA GLU A 282 5.23 -13.97 2.89
C GLU A 282 3.81 -14.37 3.34
N GLY A 283 2.75 -13.79 2.75
CA GLY A 283 1.37 -14.10 3.10
C GLY A 283 0.90 -13.50 4.44
N LYS A 284 1.59 -12.45 4.90
CA LYS A 284 1.31 -11.70 6.13
C LYS A 284 0.78 -10.29 5.80
N THR A 285 0.07 -9.68 6.74
CA THR A 285 -0.38 -8.28 6.62
C THR A 285 0.61 -7.31 7.29
N PRO A 286 1.06 -6.24 6.61
CA PRO A 286 1.88 -5.19 7.18
C PRO A 286 1.28 -4.54 8.43
N ALA A 287 2.12 -4.25 9.42
CA ALA A 287 1.78 -3.50 10.62
C ALA A 287 2.43 -2.12 10.62
N PHE A 288 1.67 -1.07 10.93
CA PHE A 288 2.12 0.32 10.85
C PHE A 288 2.32 0.95 12.22
N GLY A 289 3.26 1.88 12.30
CA GLY A 289 3.70 2.56 13.50
C GLY A 289 2.64 3.50 14.08
N PHE A 290 2.58 3.55 15.41
CA PHE A 290 1.72 4.48 16.15
C PHE A 290 2.51 5.19 17.24
N LEU A 291 2.45 6.52 17.23
CA LEU A 291 3.15 7.37 18.19
C LEU A 291 2.28 7.71 19.41
N GLY A 292 0.96 7.83 19.22
CA GLY A 292 -0.01 8.14 20.27
C GLY A 292 0.07 9.57 20.78
N LEU A 293 -0.05 10.52 19.86
CA LEU A 293 -0.24 11.94 20.13
C LEU A 293 -1.21 12.54 19.11
N GLU A 294 -1.72 13.72 19.41
CA GLU A 294 -2.51 14.52 18.49
C GLU A 294 -1.67 15.70 17.98
N PRO A 295 -1.31 15.71 16.68
CA PRO A 295 -0.57 16.82 16.11
C PRO A 295 -1.53 17.93 15.65
N ALA A 296 -1.05 19.16 15.65
CA ALA A 296 -1.71 20.31 15.03
C ALA A 296 -0.69 21.15 14.26
N ASP A 297 -1.18 21.97 13.33
CA ASP A 297 -0.33 22.96 12.68
C ASP A 297 -0.03 24.11 13.62
N LEU A 298 1.13 24.74 13.43
CA LEU A 298 1.46 25.98 14.10
C LEU A 298 0.46 27.09 13.70
N PRO A 299 -0.04 27.88 14.66
CA PRO A 299 -0.71 29.15 14.41
C PRO A 299 0.01 30.02 13.37
N GLU A 300 -0.77 30.75 12.57
CA GLU A 300 -0.26 31.57 11.46
C GLU A 300 0.85 32.55 11.88
N PRO A 301 0.77 33.28 13.02
CA PRO A 301 1.83 34.19 13.44
C PRO A 301 3.19 33.51 13.64
N GLN A 302 3.20 32.27 14.17
CA GLN A 302 4.43 31.50 14.36
C GLN A 302 5.00 31.03 13.02
N ARG A 303 4.12 30.59 12.09
CA ARG A 303 4.53 30.22 10.72
C ARG A 303 5.07 31.41 9.93
N ALA A 304 4.47 32.60 10.09
CA ALA A 304 4.92 33.84 9.45
C ALA A 304 6.34 34.25 9.91
N ARG A 305 6.72 33.92 11.15
CA ARG A 305 8.09 34.10 11.68
C ARG A 305 9.09 33.03 11.22
N GLY A 306 8.66 32.07 10.40
CA GLY A 306 9.53 31.04 9.83
C GLY A 306 9.61 29.73 10.63
N LEU A 307 8.88 29.60 11.74
CA LEU A 307 8.79 28.32 12.45
C LEU A 307 8.07 27.27 11.58
N ARG A 308 8.58 26.05 11.59
CA ARG A 308 8.07 24.89 10.84
C ARG A 308 8.06 23.67 11.74
N GLY A 309 7.04 22.82 11.60
CA GLY A 309 6.87 21.62 12.41
C GLY A 309 5.43 21.39 12.81
N ALA A 310 5.18 20.25 13.46
CA ALA A 310 3.90 19.89 14.04
C ALA A 310 3.90 20.18 15.54
N ILE A 311 2.96 21.00 16.02
CA ILE A 311 2.78 21.23 17.45
C ILE A 311 2.01 20.06 18.05
N VAL A 312 2.47 19.57 19.21
CA VAL A 312 1.80 18.50 19.95
C VAL A 312 0.65 19.11 20.74
N ARG A 313 -0.59 18.88 20.30
CA ARG A 313 -1.80 19.34 21.00
C ARG A 313 -2.07 18.51 22.25
N GLN A 314 -1.90 17.20 22.13
CA GLN A 314 -2.15 16.26 23.20
C GLN A 314 -1.22 15.06 23.08
N VAL A 315 -0.76 14.55 24.21
CA VAL A 315 -0.05 13.27 24.29
C VAL A 315 -0.98 12.27 24.95
N LEU A 316 -1.19 11.12 24.31
CA LEU A 316 -2.07 10.08 24.84
C LEU A 316 -1.34 9.31 25.95
N GLN A 317 -2.03 9.10 27.07
CA GLN A 317 -1.48 8.40 28.22
C GLN A 317 -1.13 6.94 27.89
N GLY A 318 0.01 6.45 28.39
CA GLY A 318 0.52 5.09 28.17
C GLY A 318 1.11 4.85 26.78
N MET A 319 1.06 5.83 25.88
CA MET A 319 1.49 5.66 24.50
C MET A 319 2.99 5.96 24.28
N PRO A 320 3.59 5.52 23.17
CA PRO A 320 5.01 5.74 22.86
C PRO A 320 5.50 7.18 23.04
N ALA A 321 4.74 8.18 22.60
CA ALA A 321 5.08 9.59 22.77
C ALA A 321 5.27 9.98 24.25
N GLN A 322 4.36 9.55 25.14
CA GLN A 322 4.47 9.83 26.56
C GLN A 322 5.69 9.15 27.17
N ARG A 323 5.94 7.88 26.81
CA ARG A 323 7.09 7.11 27.29
C ARG A 323 8.43 7.73 26.87
N ALA A 324 8.47 8.35 25.69
CA ALA A 324 9.62 9.13 25.22
C ALA A 324 9.72 10.54 25.83
N GLY A 325 8.77 10.92 26.69
CA GLY A 325 8.77 12.19 27.41
C GLY A 325 8.33 13.39 26.58
N LEU A 326 7.61 13.17 25.47
CA LEU A 326 6.93 14.25 24.74
C LEU A 326 5.79 14.80 25.60
N ARG A 327 5.50 16.09 25.43
CA ARG A 327 4.47 16.81 26.16
C ARG A 327 3.63 17.69 25.23
N SER A 328 2.45 18.07 25.70
CA SER A 328 1.65 19.10 25.05
C SER A 328 2.45 20.39 24.93
N GLY A 329 2.42 21.02 23.76
CA GLY A 329 3.17 22.24 23.44
C GLY A 329 4.51 22.00 22.77
N ASP A 330 5.03 20.77 22.75
CA ASP A 330 6.26 20.44 22.03
C ASP A 330 6.08 20.65 20.53
N LEU A 331 7.09 21.19 19.85
CA LEU A 331 7.08 21.37 18.40
C LEU A 331 8.04 20.38 17.74
N ILE A 332 7.49 19.38 17.04
CA ILE A 332 8.27 18.36 16.34
C ILE A 332 8.73 18.93 15.00
N THR A 333 10.06 18.99 14.81
CA THR A 333 10.69 19.64 13.65
C THR A 333 11.33 18.66 12.68
N LYS A 334 11.80 17.49 13.16
CA LYS A 334 12.40 16.45 12.32
C LYS A 334 12.12 15.04 12.83
N ILE A 335 12.12 14.08 11.90
CA ILE A 335 12.09 12.64 12.13
C ILE A 335 13.21 11.99 11.31
N ASP A 336 14.14 11.29 11.94
CA ASP A 336 15.32 10.68 11.28
C ASP A 336 16.06 11.67 10.36
N GLY A 337 16.16 12.92 10.80
CA GLY A 337 16.74 14.02 10.03
C GLY A 337 15.84 14.62 8.94
N GLN A 338 14.70 14.02 8.60
CA GLN A 338 13.73 14.55 7.63
C GLN A 338 12.93 15.69 8.25
N PRO A 339 12.86 16.88 7.61
CA PRO A 339 12.08 18.00 8.09
C PRO A 339 10.58 17.70 8.13
N ILE A 340 9.91 18.14 9.19
CA ILE A 340 8.46 18.15 9.33
C ILE A 340 7.97 19.57 9.14
N ASP A 341 7.02 19.77 8.23
CA ASP A 341 6.47 21.07 7.85
C ASP A 341 5.17 21.42 8.58
N GLY A 342 4.46 20.43 9.09
CA GLY A 342 3.18 20.57 9.81
C GLY A 342 2.61 19.24 10.27
N ALA A 343 1.38 19.25 10.76
CA ALA A 343 0.69 18.06 11.27
C ALA A 343 0.52 16.98 10.19
N ALA A 344 0.13 17.38 8.98
CA ALA A 344 -0.01 16.47 7.85
C ALA A 344 1.33 15.81 7.47
N GLY A 345 2.43 16.56 7.55
CA GLY A 345 3.77 16.04 7.31
C GLY A 345 4.17 15.00 8.35
N LEU A 346 3.97 15.28 9.64
CA LEU A 346 4.25 14.32 10.70
C LEU A 346 3.40 13.05 10.55
N PHE A 347 2.10 13.21 10.31
CA PHE A 347 1.20 12.07 10.15
C PHE A 347 1.63 11.20 8.99
N ARG A 348 1.93 11.79 7.83
CA ARG A 348 2.43 11.10 6.64
C ARG A 348 3.72 10.34 6.91
N GLU A 349 4.69 10.97 7.58
CA GLU A 349 5.97 10.34 7.89
C GLU A 349 5.83 9.17 8.86
N MET A 350 4.97 9.28 9.89
CA MET A 350 4.72 8.20 10.85
C MET A 350 3.89 7.05 10.26
N SER A 351 2.87 7.38 9.47
CA SER A 351 1.91 6.43 8.88
C SER A 351 2.52 5.42 7.92
N ARG A 352 3.72 5.71 7.43
CA ARG A 352 4.49 4.86 6.54
C ARG A 352 5.42 3.93 7.31
N ARG A 353 5.72 4.18 8.57
CA ARG A 353 6.71 3.40 9.33
C ARG A 353 6.10 2.08 9.80
N PRO A 354 6.89 1.00 9.88
CA PRO A 354 6.40 -0.25 10.46
C PRO A 354 6.18 -0.09 11.97
N ALA A 355 5.35 -0.97 12.54
CA ALA A 355 5.29 -1.15 13.98
C ALA A 355 6.68 -1.49 14.55
N ASN A 356 6.95 -1.11 15.79
CA ASN A 356 8.25 -1.27 16.47
C ASN A 356 9.43 -0.54 15.82
N ALA A 357 9.20 0.31 14.81
CA ALA A 357 10.26 1.13 14.27
C ALA A 357 10.84 2.06 15.35
N HIS A 358 12.17 2.10 15.43
CA HIS A 358 12.89 3.11 16.19
C HIS A 358 13.06 4.36 15.32
N VAL A 359 12.59 5.50 15.83
CA VAL A 359 12.69 6.79 15.15
C VAL A 359 13.36 7.81 16.07
N GLN A 360 14.24 8.62 15.50
CA GLN A 360 14.84 9.74 16.20
C GLN A 360 14.05 11.01 15.88
N MET A 361 13.49 11.65 16.91
CA MET A 361 12.73 12.89 16.76
C MET A 361 13.52 14.08 17.27
N THR A 362 13.56 15.16 16.49
CA THR A 362 14.03 16.47 16.97
C THR A 362 12.82 17.32 17.30
N LEU A 363 12.69 17.75 18.55
CA LEU A 363 11.64 18.69 18.96
C LEU A 363 12.18 19.93 19.66
N LEU A 364 11.37 20.99 19.62
CA LEU A 364 11.55 22.22 20.37
C LEU A 364 10.59 22.17 21.56
N GLN A 365 11.14 22.11 22.77
CA GLN A 365 10.42 21.96 24.02
C GLN A 365 10.47 23.28 24.80
N GLY A 366 9.32 23.85 25.16
CA GLY A 366 9.29 25.16 25.82
C GLY A 366 7.96 25.89 25.64
N ASN A 367 7.95 27.21 25.82
CA ASN A 367 6.72 28.00 25.72
C ASN A 367 6.57 28.61 24.31
N PRO A 368 5.62 28.14 23.49
CA PRO A 368 5.40 28.64 22.13
C PRO A 368 4.87 30.08 22.07
N LEU A 369 4.40 30.65 23.19
CA LEU A 369 3.98 32.05 23.25
C LEU A 369 5.15 33.02 23.45
N THR A 370 6.26 32.56 24.03
CA THR A 370 7.44 33.39 24.34
C THR A 370 8.65 33.07 23.45
N ASP A 371 8.52 32.10 22.55
CA ASP A 371 9.60 31.56 21.71
C ASP A 371 10.84 31.07 22.49
N ASP A 372 10.67 30.78 23.78
CA ASP A 372 11.72 30.19 24.61
C ASP A 372 11.66 28.67 24.45
N PHE A 373 12.40 28.17 23.46
CA PHE A 373 12.48 26.75 23.12
C PHE A 373 13.87 26.19 23.38
N GLN A 374 13.90 25.00 23.95
CA GLN A 374 15.09 24.17 24.00
C GLN A 374 14.98 23.04 22.96
N SER A 375 16.01 22.90 22.13
CA SER A 375 16.11 21.76 21.22
C SER A 375 16.39 20.49 22.01
N LYS A 376 15.62 19.44 21.73
CA LYS A 376 15.78 18.12 22.32
C LYS A 376 15.68 17.06 21.24
N ILE A 377 16.54 16.06 21.34
CA ILE A 377 16.46 14.84 20.54
C ILE A 377 15.92 13.75 21.44
N VAL A 378 14.91 13.01 20.96
CA VAL A 378 14.31 11.88 21.66
C VAL A 378 14.22 10.68 20.73
N ASP A 379 14.63 9.52 21.22
CA ASP A 379 14.45 8.26 20.53
C ASP A 379 13.12 7.63 20.96
N VAL A 380 12.32 7.21 19.99
CA VAL A 380 10.99 6.65 20.22
C VAL A 380 10.86 5.32 19.50
N THR A 381 10.33 4.32 20.21
CA THR A 381 9.91 3.05 19.61
C THR A 381 8.42 3.12 19.35
N LEU A 382 8.00 3.03 18.08
CA LEU A 382 6.59 3.11 17.70
C LEU A 382 5.81 1.87 18.16
N GLY A 383 4.56 2.05 18.57
CA GLY A 383 3.61 0.95 18.75
C GLY A 383 3.01 0.51 17.41
N LYS A 384 2.02 -0.37 17.44
CA LYS A 384 1.18 -0.69 16.27
C LYS A 384 -0.08 0.18 16.25
N LYS A 385 -0.41 0.72 15.08
CA LYS A 385 -1.63 1.48 14.84
C LYS A 385 -2.83 0.54 14.79
N TYR A 386 -3.86 0.85 15.55
CA TYR A 386 -5.18 0.24 15.35
C TYR A 386 -5.80 0.80 14.06
N LEU A 387 -6.17 -0.07 13.14
CA LEU A 387 -6.83 0.30 11.89
C LEU A 387 -8.30 -0.13 11.97
N ALA A 388 -9.20 0.85 12.05
CA ALA A 388 -10.64 0.62 12.03
C ALA A 388 -11.13 0.38 10.59
N LEU A 389 -10.82 -0.80 10.06
CA LEU A 389 -11.07 -1.13 8.65
C LEU A 389 -12.50 -1.67 8.46
N THR A 390 -13.23 -1.10 7.49
CA THR A 390 -14.55 -1.60 7.08
C THR A 390 -14.47 -2.92 6.31
N LYS A 391 -13.39 -3.10 5.53
CA LYS A 391 -13.00 -4.38 4.92
C LYS A 391 -11.65 -4.81 5.52
N PRO A 392 -11.57 -5.93 6.27
CA PRO A 392 -10.29 -6.39 6.78
C PRO A 392 -9.37 -6.80 5.63
N GLY A 393 -8.06 -6.74 5.87
CA GLY A 393 -7.08 -7.30 4.94
C GLY A 393 -7.25 -8.81 4.76
N TYR A 394 -6.60 -9.33 3.73
CA TYR A 394 -6.50 -10.76 3.49
C TYR A 394 -5.10 -11.24 3.85
N SER A 395 -5.00 -12.37 4.52
CA SER A 395 -3.72 -13.03 4.83
C SER A 395 -3.90 -14.51 4.61
N ARG A 396 -3.00 -15.13 3.84
CA ARG A 396 -2.98 -16.60 3.67
C ARG A 396 -2.67 -17.31 4.98
N PHE A 397 -1.84 -16.70 5.81
CA PHE A 397 -1.58 -17.16 7.17
C PHE A 397 -2.42 -16.36 8.17
N PRO A 398 -3.30 -17.01 8.96
CA PRO A 398 -4.01 -16.32 10.02
C PRO A 398 -3.03 -15.78 11.06
N GLU A 399 -3.45 -14.77 11.83
CA GLU A 399 -2.64 -14.28 12.95
C GLU A 399 -2.29 -15.45 13.90
N PRO A 400 -1.07 -15.48 14.44
CA PRO A 400 -0.64 -16.55 15.33
C PRO A 400 -1.61 -16.71 16.51
N SER A 401 -1.83 -17.96 16.94
CA SER A 401 -2.59 -18.26 18.15
C SER A 401 -1.86 -19.31 18.95
N TRP A 402 -1.90 -19.20 20.28
CA TRP A 402 -1.28 -20.14 21.19
C TRP A 402 -2.31 -20.61 22.22
N ARG A 403 -2.69 -21.89 22.15
CA ARG A 403 -3.69 -22.50 23.06
C ARG A 403 -5.02 -21.73 23.13
N GLY A 404 -5.43 -21.14 22.00
CA GLY A 404 -6.63 -20.29 21.87
C GLY A 404 -6.42 -18.82 22.25
N LEU A 405 -5.26 -18.45 22.78
CA LEU A 405 -4.90 -17.06 23.07
C LEU A 405 -4.32 -16.39 21.83
N ARG A 406 -4.82 -15.19 21.49
CA ARG A 406 -4.17 -14.27 20.56
C ARG A 406 -3.80 -12.98 21.27
N VAL A 407 -2.56 -12.55 21.06
CA VAL A 407 -2.02 -11.29 21.56
C VAL A 407 -1.57 -10.38 20.42
N ASP A 408 -1.61 -9.08 20.68
CA ASP A 408 -1.08 -8.04 19.81
C ASP A 408 -0.54 -6.88 20.66
N HIS A 409 -0.04 -5.82 20.03
CA HIS A 409 0.47 -4.64 20.70
C HIS A 409 -0.64 -4.00 21.52
N GLY A 410 -0.34 -3.56 22.73
CA GLY A 410 -1.31 -2.86 23.58
C GLY A 410 -1.87 -1.59 22.95
N THR A 411 -1.13 -0.98 22.02
CA THR A 411 -1.57 0.20 21.25
C THR A 411 -2.54 -0.12 20.11
N ALA A 412 -2.67 -1.40 19.74
CA ALA A 412 -3.55 -1.88 18.67
C ALA A 412 -4.93 -2.33 19.19
N LEU A 413 -5.28 -2.02 20.44
CA LEU A 413 -6.63 -2.25 20.94
C LEU A 413 -7.63 -1.24 20.34
N PRO A 414 -8.91 -1.60 20.18
CA PRO A 414 -9.94 -0.67 19.75
C PRO A 414 -10.04 0.54 20.72
N PRO A 415 -10.36 1.76 20.23
CA PRO A 415 -10.47 2.95 21.07
C PRO A 415 -11.37 2.79 22.29
N GLY A 416 -12.49 2.06 22.17
CA GLY A 416 -13.38 1.79 23.31
C GLY A 416 -12.73 1.00 24.45
N GLN A 417 -11.72 0.18 24.14
CA GLN A 417 -10.93 -0.56 25.14
C GLN A 417 -9.73 0.27 25.64
N LEU A 418 -9.16 1.13 24.81
CA LEU A 418 -8.05 2.03 25.18
C LEU A 418 -8.47 3.22 26.06
N PHE A 419 -9.69 3.71 25.87
CA PHE A 419 -10.20 4.94 26.50
C PHE A 419 -11.40 4.69 27.44
N GLY A 420 -11.76 3.43 27.71
CA GLY A 420 -12.84 3.05 28.63
C GLY A 420 -12.48 3.15 30.13
N PHE A 421 -13.49 3.14 31.00
CA PHE A 421 -13.36 3.32 32.46
C PHE A 421 -12.58 2.22 33.20
N SER A 422 -12.37 1.05 32.58
CA SER A 422 -11.75 -0.12 33.21
C SER A 422 -10.33 -0.42 32.71
N ARG A 423 -9.65 0.57 32.12
CA ARG A 423 -8.28 0.39 31.61
C ARG A 423 -7.22 0.36 32.73
N PRO A 424 -6.08 -0.33 32.52
CA PRO A 424 -4.91 -0.14 33.37
C PRO A 424 -4.36 1.30 33.24
N ARG A 425 -3.72 1.82 34.29
CA ARG A 425 -3.10 3.16 34.29
C ARG A 425 -1.99 3.29 33.25
N GLU A 426 -1.35 2.18 32.93
CA GLU A 426 -0.30 2.09 31.93
C GLU A 426 -0.68 1.03 30.88
N ILE A 427 -0.62 1.41 29.60
CA ILE A 427 -0.85 0.48 28.50
C ILE A 427 0.43 -0.32 28.32
N LEU A 428 0.38 -1.60 28.69
CA LEU A 428 1.51 -2.50 28.54
C LEU A 428 1.71 -2.89 27.07
N PRO A 429 2.93 -3.33 26.68
CA PRO A 429 3.26 -3.55 25.29
C PRO A 429 2.47 -4.66 24.61
N VAL A 430 2.01 -5.68 25.35
CA VAL A 430 1.30 -6.84 24.80
C VAL A 430 -0.07 -6.99 25.43
N ALA A 431 -1.12 -6.90 24.62
CA ALA A 431 -2.50 -7.08 25.02
C ALA A 431 -3.08 -8.38 24.45
N VAL A 432 -3.96 -9.00 25.24
CA VAL A 432 -4.82 -10.10 24.82
C VAL A 432 -5.95 -9.52 23.97
N ILE A 433 -5.95 -9.83 22.68
CA ILE A 433 -6.94 -9.33 21.72
C ILE A 433 -8.13 -10.27 21.56
N SER A 434 -7.90 -11.58 21.65
CA SER A 434 -8.96 -12.59 21.62
C SER A 434 -8.54 -13.84 22.37
N VAL A 435 -9.54 -14.54 22.90
CA VAL A 435 -9.36 -15.86 23.51
C VAL A 435 -10.50 -16.73 23.00
N ASP A 436 -10.16 -17.80 22.29
CA ASP A 436 -11.14 -18.72 21.72
C ASP A 436 -11.87 -19.45 22.86
N PRO A 437 -13.22 -19.50 22.86
CA PRO A 437 -13.98 -20.26 23.86
C PRO A 437 -13.55 -21.73 23.90
N ASP A 438 -13.71 -22.36 25.06
CA ASP A 438 -13.41 -23.78 25.25
C ASP A 438 -11.98 -24.15 24.82
N THR A 439 -11.00 -23.30 25.14
CA THR A 439 -9.57 -23.55 24.94
C THR A 439 -8.81 -23.52 26.27
N PRO A 440 -7.57 -24.06 26.34
CA PRO A 440 -6.78 -24.01 27.57
C PRO A 440 -6.58 -22.58 28.10
N ALA A 441 -6.37 -21.60 27.21
CA ALA A 441 -6.26 -20.20 27.61
C ALA A 441 -7.57 -19.66 28.21
N TRP A 442 -8.71 -19.97 27.60
CA TRP A 442 -10.02 -19.56 28.11
C TRP A 442 -10.31 -20.13 29.50
N ASN A 443 -10.05 -21.42 29.69
CA ASN A 443 -10.31 -22.10 30.96
C ASN A 443 -9.33 -21.68 32.07
N ALA A 444 -8.11 -21.25 31.71
CA ALA A 444 -7.17 -20.64 32.63
C ALA A 444 -7.59 -19.23 33.10
N GLY A 445 -8.67 -18.66 32.54
CA GLY A 445 -9.20 -17.36 32.94
C GLY A 445 -8.67 -16.18 32.12
N LEU A 446 -7.97 -16.44 31.00
CA LEU A 446 -7.54 -15.37 30.10
C LEU A 446 -8.73 -14.77 29.36
N ARG A 447 -8.76 -13.44 29.25
CA ARG A 447 -9.85 -12.70 28.60
C ARG A 447 -9.31 -11.51 27.80
N PRO A 448 -10.00 -11.09 26.73
CA PRO A 448 -9.66 -9.86 25.99
C PRO A 448 -9.54 -8.63 26.90
N GLY A 449 -8.57 -7.76 26.60
CA GLY A 449 -8.29 -6.54 27.37
C GLY A 449 -7.36 -6.74 28.56
N GLN A 450 -6.94 -7.98 28.86
CA GLN A 450 -5.82 -8.25 29.74
C GLN A 450 -4.48 -8.01 29.02
N PHE A 451 -3.40 -7.81 29.77
CA PHE A 451 -2.06 -7.57 29.22
C PHE A 451 -1.07 -8.61 29.70
N VAL A 452 -0.22 -9.11 28.79
CA VAL A 452 0.83 -10.07 29.13
C VAL A 452 2.12 -9.31 29.41
N GLN A 453 2.69 -9.49 30.60
CA GLN A 453 3.95 -8.87 30.99
C GLN A 453 5.12 -9.85 30.94
N LYS A 454 4.90 -11.10 31.34
CA LYS A 454 5.94 -12.15 31.38
C LYS A 454 5.42 -13.52 30.95
N VAL A 455 6.32 -14.31 30.38
CA VAL A 455 6.18 -15.76 30.16
C VAL A 455 7.22 -16.46 31.04
N GLY A 456 6.77 -17.17 32.06
CA GLY A 456 7.62 -17.58 33.18
C GLY A 456 8.27 -16.35 33.83
N ASP A 457 9.60 -16.34 33.91
CA ASP A 457 10.37 -15.21 34.45
C ASP A 457 10.83 -14.21 33.37
N LYS A 458 10.55 -14.47 32.09
CA LYS A 458 11.04 -13.66 30.98
C LYS A 458 10.04 -12.56 30.62
N SER A 459 10.54 -11.32 30.48
CA SER A 459 9.75 -10.16 30.06
C SER A 459 9.29 -10.29 28.60
N VAL A 460 8.09 -9.76 28.32
CA VAL A 460 7.48 -9.74 26.99
C VAL A 460 7.34 -8.29 26.52
N PRO A 461 8.30 -7.76 25.74
CA PRO A 461 8.28 -6.39 25.25
C PRO A 461 7.39 -6.17 24.02
N ASP A 462 7.02 -7.23 23.29
CA ASP A 462 6.22 -7.19 22.08
C ASP A 462 5.55 -8.56 21.79
N PRO A 463 4.55 -8.61 20.90
CA PRO A 463 3.83 -9.86 20.56
C PRO A 463 4.71 -10.93 19.93
N ASP A 464 5.72 -10.54 19.13
CA ASP A 464 6.60 -11.50 18.47
C ASP A 464 7.41 -12.27 19.53
N THR A 465 7.95 -11.56 20.52
CA THR A 465 8.63 -12.15 21.67
C THR A 465 7.70 -13.07 22.46
N PHE A 466 6.42 -12.72 22.62
CA PHE A 466 5.46 -13.63 23.25
C PHE A 466 5.38 -14.97 22.50
N TYR A 467 5.12 -14.93 21.19
CA TYR A 467 4.97 -16.16 20.39
C TYR A 467 6.27 -16.97 20.35
N GLU A 468 7.42 -16.31 20.26
CA GLU A 468 8.74 -16.96 20.31
C GLU A 468 9.02 -17.67 21.64
N LEU A 469 8.58 -17.10 22.77
CA LEU A 469 8.76 -17.73 24.09
C LEU A 469 7.86 -18.93 24.32
N VAL A 470 6.68 -18.96 23.69
CA VAL A 470 5.67 -20.01 23.91
C VAL A 470 5.64 -21.10 22.83
N LYS A 471 6.22 -20.86 21.65
CA LYS A 471 6.13 -21.77 20.49
C LYS A 471 6.60 -23.20 20.75
N GLU A 472 7.63 -23.37 21.58
CA GLU A 472 8.26 -24.67 21.89
C GLU A 472 7.83 -25.23 23.25
N GLN A 473 6.93 -24.54 23.97
CA GLN A 473 6.52 -24.94 25.31
C GLN A 473 5.49 -26.08 25.26
N THR A 474 5.92 -27.25 25.71
CA THR A 474 5.11 -28.48 25.74
C THR A 474 4.40 -28.71 27.07
N ASP A 475 4.79 -28.00 28.14
CA ASP A 475 4.20 -28.11 29.48
C ASP A 475 3.26 -26.93 29.81
N ALA A 476 2.70 -26.90 31.02
CA ALA A 476 1.95 -25.75 31.50
C ALA A 476 2.85 -24.51 31.57
N VAL A 477 2.36 -23.38 31.06
CA VAL A 477 3.14 -22.13 31.00
C VAL A 477 2.53 -21.11 31.96
N ALA A 478 3.35 -20.58 32.86
CA ALA A 478 2.95 -19.47 33.72
C ALA A 478 3.04 -18.15 32.95
N LEU A 479 1.98 -17.36 32.98
CA LEU A 479 1.91 -16.00 32.46
C LEU A 479 1.71 -15.02 33.60
N THR A 480 2.46 -13.92 33.60
CA THR A 480 2.15 -12.76 34.43
C THR A 480 1.27 -11.82 33.64
N ILE A 481 0.04 -11.63 34.11
CA ILE A 481 -1.01 -10.86 33.44
C ILE A 481 -1.37 -9.64 34.28
N VAL A 482 -1.64 -8.51 33.62
CA VAL A 482 -2.22 -7.32 34.25
C VAL A 482 -3.63 -7.12 33.71
N GLY A 483 -4.61 -7.12 34.62
CA GLY A 483 -6.02 -6.91 34.30
C GLY A 483 -6.52 -5.49 34.66
N PRO A 484 -7.84 -5.25 34.54
CA PRO A 484 -8.48 -4.01 34.97
C PRO A 484 -8.11 -3.65 36.43
N GLY A 485 -7.71 -2.39 36.65
CA GLY A 485 -7.30 -1.90 37.98
C GLY A 485 -5.84 -2.16 38.37
N ASP A 486 -4.97 -2.44 37.39
CA ASP A 486 -3.51 -2.63 37.55
C ASP A 486 -3.12 -3.76 38.51
N ARG A 487 -3.99 -4.76 38.66
CA ARG A 487 -3.68 -5.94 39.48
C ARG A 487 -2.92 -6.96 38.64
N GLU A 488 -1.71 -7.25 39.10
CA GLU A 488 -0.89 -8.34 38.58
C GLU A 488 -1.44 -9.67 39.09
N GLN A 489 -1.57 -10.64 38.18
CA GLN A 489 -1.98 -12.00 38.48
C GLN A 489 -1.11 -12.97 37.70
N GLN A 490 -0.66 -14.03 38.36
CA GLN A 490 -0.02 -15.15 37.70
C GLN A 490 -1.07 -16.20 37.31
N ILE A 491 -1.10 -16.57 36.03
CA ILE A 491 -2.03 -17.57 35.47
C ILE A 491 -1.21 -18.71 34.88
N SER A 492 -1.50 -19.94 35.26
CA SER A 492 -0.92 -21.13 34.62
C SER A 492 -1.85 -21.61 33.51
N VAL A 493 -1.36 -21.61 32.27
CA VAL A 493 -2.11 -22.08 31.10
C VAL A 493 -1.73 -23.53 30.84
N PRO A 494 -2.67 -24.50 30.99
CA PRO A 494 -2.38 -25.92 30.77
C PRO A 494 -2.21 -26.25 29.29
N THR A 495 -1.77 -27.48 28.99
CA THR A 495 -1.52 -27.96 27.62
C THR A 495 -2.82 -28.37 26.90
N SER A 496 -3.77 -28.91 27.66
CA SER A 496 -5.10 -29.30 27.20
C SER A 496 -6.17 -28.89 28.20
N ILE A 497 -7.41 -29.02 27.77
CA ILE A 497 -8.58 -28.91 28.65
C ILE A 497 -8.68 -30.23 29.44
N GLN A 498 -9.07 -30.14 30.72
CA GLN A 498 -9.35 -31.31 31.57
C GLN A 498 -10.80 -31.74 31.48
#